data_AF-A0A943KYV6-F1
#
_entry.id   AF-A0A943KYV6-F1
#
_cell.length_a   1.000
_cell.length_b   1.000
_cell.length_c   1.000
_cell.angle_alpha   90.00
_cell.angle_beta   90.00
_cell.angle_gamma   90.00
#
_symmetry.space_group_name_H-M   'P 1'
#
loop_
_entity.id
_entity.type
_entity.pdbx_description
1 polymer ?
#
loop_
_entity_poly.entity_id
_entity_poly.type
_entity_poly.pdbx_seq_one_letter_code
_entity_poly.pdbx_strand_id
1 'polypeptide(L)'
;MNKLSYKEVNGQLFHLSKEAIRTLVLESKCGLVDSIKNYKKLSSNFDITTSSNFSPLLCIYRKSSPNYIHSKNYNGFDEESFKKDISPITNALLTTSVLNLSTYYSRFKGIDEKLYSYSKAYKTLAKNQLKFYSQNLRSNEGVFIEKRNLSENNYKGFNLVDKNNKFRFSDQAFMMVSYNLYSMMYEEDDLSEDYKKFSLEILQTLIEFKEKIYDSSFEEICKVLTAINMFYSNSKNKDAQVLIIDLTDFLINKFDDKDYYVESMDYTSLFSINLILSYKNTNIITFKDKSKEINSKLSSLYDEEKEVFLKLTSKKELKYSCFDIVFYFLAIYIYSKEDDRENEYKSMISSLYKKYFIGSGLITSWPDAPTLDEAERYRGLTFSSSDMLDEGFFRTTTTPTPSSLGVAPIFRRNISYSKKKNTFSNSSSSFDSFKNLFIYQLIIFLFRDDFLKEVSLIKLEAPLRSSEKSSSNDTDINIESSLKVQENEDDRIEEENLSNEDVSNSDEI
;
A
#
# COMPACT_ATOMS: atom_id res chain seq x y z
N MET A 1 -7.05 29.88 -8.81
CA MET A 1 -6.55 28.89 -7.82
C MET A 1 -5.45 28.07 -8.48
N ASN A 2 -4.28 27.92 -7.88
CA ASN A 2 -3.17 27.15 -8.48
C ASN A 2 -3.57 25.67 -8.64
N LYS A 3 -3.33 25.10 -9.82
CA LYS A 3 -3.59 23.68 -10.13
C LYS A 3 -2.51 22.82 -9.47
N LEU A 4 -2.91 21.78 -8.75
CA LEU A 4 -1.96 20.83 -8.16
C LEU A 4 -1.29 20.03 -9.28
N SER A 5 0.01 19.79 -9.12
CA SER A 5 0.79 18.91 -9.98
C SER A 5 0.55 17.43 -9.64
N TYR A 6 0.91 16.54 -10.56
CA TYR A 6 0.86 15.09 -10.34
C TYR A 6 1.73 14.66 -9.16
N LYS A 7 2.88 15.33 -8.99
CA LYS A 7 3.82 15.10 -7.89
C LYS A 7 3.22 15.46 -6.54
N GLU A 8 2.55 16.63 -6.44
CA GLU A 8 1.87 17.02 -5.20
C GLU A 8 0.70 16.08 -4.88
N VAL A 9 -0.11 15.70 -5.87
CA VAL A 9 -1.20 14.73 -5.68
C VAL A 9 -0.67 13.37 -5.19
N ASN A 10 0.40 12.89 -5.81
CA ASN A 10 1.08 11.65 -5.42
C ASN A 10 1.62 11.76 -3.99
N GLY A 11 2.38 12.82 -3.70
CA GLY A 11 2.96 13.12 -2.39
C GLY A 11 1.92 13.13 -1.29
N GLN A 12 0.82 13.85 -1.50
CA GLN A 12 -0.26 13.96 -0.53
C GLN A 12 -0.95 12.61 -0.30
N LEU A 13 -1.32 11.89 -1.35
CA LEU A 13 -2.01 10.59 -1.22
C LEU A 13 -1.13 9.49 -0.64
N PHE A 14 0.16 9.48 -1.00
CA PHE A 14 1.13 8.55 -0.42
C PHE A 14 1.33 8.86 1.08
N HIS A 15 1.53 10.13 1.44
CA HIS A 15 1.66 10.55 2.84
C HIS A 15 0.42 10.20 3.67
N LEU A 16 -0.78 10.50 3.16
CA LEU A 16 -2.05 10.09 3.77
C LEU A 16 -2.08 8.58 4.05
N SER A 17 -1.72 7.77 3.05
CA SER A 17 -1.80 6.31 3.16
C SER A 17 -0.77 5.76 4.13
N LYS A 18 0.47 6.25 4.09
CA LYS A 18 1.55 5.90 5.02
C LYS A 18 1.14 6.14 6.47
N GLU A 19 0.72 7.36 6.78
CA GLU A 19 0.36 7.76 8.14
C GLU A 19 -0.95 7.11 8.61
N ALA A 20 -1.93 6.92 7.73
CA ALA A 20 -3.15 6.19 8.07
C ALA A 20 -2.86 4.73 8.43
N ILE A 21 -1.99 4.04 7.68
CA ILE A 21 -1.56 2.68 8.02
C ILE A 21 -0.82 2.67 9.36
N ARG A 22 0.10 3.63 9.60
CA ARG A 22 0.81 3.76 10.89
C ARG A 22 -0.16 3.86 12.06
N THR A 23 -1.11 4.80 11.98
CA THR A 23 -2.18 4.97 12.96
C THR A 23 -3.01 3.69 13.15
N LEU A 24 -3.47 3.08 12.06
CA LEU A 24 -4.34 1.90 12.14
C LEU A 24 -3.62 0.71 12.77
N VAL A 25 -2.38 0.46 12.36
CA VAL A 25 -1.58 -0.71 12.76
C VAL A 25 -1.00 -0.57 14.16
N LEU A 26 -0.56 0.64 14.53
CA LEU A 26 0.19 0.85 15.77
C LEU A 26 -0.60 1.56 16.86
N GLU A 27 -1.70 2.26 16.56
CA GLU A 27 -2.35 3.15 17.55
C GLU A 27 -3.84 2.86 17.75
N SER A 28 -4.51 2.22 16.77
CA SER A 28 -5.98 2.14 16.79
C SER A 28 -6.57 1.17 17.81
N LYS A 29 -5.84 0.12 18.21
CA LYS A 29 -6.36 -1.02 19.00
C LYS A 29 -7.58 -1.73 18.39
N CYS A 30 -7.92 -1.45 17.12
CA CYS A 30 -9.09 -1.98 16.41
C CYS A 30 -8.86 -3.43 15.94
N GLY A 31 -8.53 -4.33 16.85
CA GLY A 31 -8.10 -5.67 16.49
C GLY A 31 -7.54 -6.48 17.66
N LEU A 32 -6.85 -7.57 17.33
CA LEU A 32 -6.02 -8.30 18.28
C LEU A 32 -4.63 -7.68 18.30
N VAL A 33 -4.13 -7.40 19.50
CA VAL A 33 -2.87 -6.67 19.71
C VAL A 33 -1.75 -7.66 20.03
N ASP A 34 -0.57 -7.47 19.45
CA ASP A 34 0.63 -8.25 19.75
C ASP A 34 1.25 -7.82 21.08
N SER A 35 2.08 -8.69 21.66
CA SER A 35 2.80 -8.37 22.88
C SER A 35 3.83 -7.27 22.64
N ILE A 36 3.70 -6.13 23.34
CA ILE A 36 4.67 -5.02 23.34
C ILE A 36 6.09 -5.52 23.69
N LYS A 37 6.21 -6.60 24.46
CA LYS A 37 7.50 -7.22 24.82
C LYS A 37 8.34 -7.60 23.59
N ASN A 38 7.71 -7.92 22.46
CA ASN A 38 8.39 -8.25 21.21
C ASN A 38 9.14 -7.04 20.60
N TYR A 39 8.81 -5.82 21.01
CA TYR A 39 9.29 -4.57 20.40
C TYR A 39 10.22 -3.75 21.29
N LYS A 40 10.22 -4.00 22.61
CA LYS A 40 11.01 -3.21 23.59
C LYS A 40 12.51 -3.15 23.30
N LYS A 41 13.06 -4.19 22.67
CA LYS A 41 14.49 -4.25 22.32
C LYS A 41 14.83 -3.50 21.02
N LEU A 42 13.84 -3.05 20.25
CA LEU A 42 14.04 -2.48 18.91
C LEU A 42 14.36 -0.98 18.95
N SER A 43 13.92 -0.26 19.99
CA SER A 43 14.25 1.16 20.23
C SER A 43 13.92 1.56 21.66
N SER A 44 14.72 2.47 22.23
CA SER A 44 14.43 3.17 23.48
C SER A 44 13.15 4.02 23.42
N ASN A 45 12.65 4.36 22.22
CA ASN A 45 11.41 5.11 22.06
C ASN A 45 10.14 4.26 22.31
N PHE A 46 10.26 2.93 22.32
CA PHE A 46 9.16 2.01 22.63
C PHE A 46 9.07 1.68 24.14
N ASP A 47 9.58 2.55 25.00
CA ASP A 47 9.63 2.35 26.46
C ASP A 47 8.26 2.49 27.14
N ILE A 48 8.16 2.00 28.38
CA ILE A 48 6.90 1.83 29.13
C ILE A 48 6.13 3.15 29.31
N THR A 49 6.80 4.31 29.31
CA THR A 49 6.17 5.64 29.50
C THR A 49 5.55 6.21 28.22
N THR A 50 6.03 5.82 27.03
CA THR A 50 5.43 6.13 25.71
C THR A 50 4.50 5.01 25.21
N SER A 51 4.46 3.86 25.90
CA SER A 51 3.78 2.62 25.49
C SER A 51 2.24 2.61 25.50
N SER A 52 1.56 3.63 26.04
CA SER A 52 0.09 3.62 26.09
C SER A 52 -0.56 3.73 24.71
N ASN A 53 0.15 4.32 23.74
CA ASN A 53 -0.29 4.54 22.36
C ASN A 53 0.21 3.45 21.39
N PHE A 54 1.28 2.74 21.73
CA PHE A 54 1.87 1.72 20.85
C PHE A 54 1.21 0.36 21.08
N SER A 55 0.44 -0.08 20.09
CA SER A 55 -0.49 -1.22 20.11
C SER A 55 -0.45 -1.97 18.76
N PRO A 56 0.67 -2.60 18.42
CA PRO A 56 0.85 -3.29 17.15
C PRO A 56 -0.21 -4.36 16.94
N LEU A 57 -0.96 -4.31 15.84
CA LEU A 57 -2.07 -5.22 15.56
C LEU A 57 -1.62 -6.53 14.88
N LEU A 58 -1.89 -7.68 15.51
CA LEU A 58 -1.82 -9.00 14.87
C LEU A 58 -2.87 -9.17 13.78
N CYS A 59 -4.07 -8.66 14.01
CA CYS A 59 -5.12 -8.61 13.00
C CYS A 59 -6.07 -7.45 13.27
N ILE A 60 -6.74 -6.96 12.22
CA ILE A 60 -7.72 -5.89 12.30
C ILE A 60 -9.15 -6.42 12.23
N TYR A 61 -10.05 -5.80 12.98
CA TYR A 61 -11.48 -6.06 12.93
C TYR A 61 -12.17 -5.37 11.75
N ARG A 62 -13.38 -5.81 11.44
CA ARG A 62 -14.13 -5.37 10.26
C ARG A 62 -14.53 -3.88 10.31
N LYS A 63 -14.98 -3.40 11.46
CA LYS A 63 -15.48 -2.03 11.61
C LYS A 63 -15.29 -1.46 13.01
N SER A 64 -15.20 -0.15 13.10
CA SER A 64 -15.23 0.63 14.33
C SER A 64 -15.70 2.07 14.08
N SER A 65 -15.85 2.84 15.15
CA SER A 65 -15.72 4.29 15.15
C SER A 65 -14.23 4.66 14.94
N PRO A 66 -13.92 5.66 14.11
CA PRO A 66 -12.54 6.16 13.94
C PRO A 66 -12.15 7.24 14.95
N ASN A 67 -13.03 7.55 15.92
CA ASN A 67 -12.74 8.56 16.93
C ASN A 67 -11.75 8.01 17.94
N TYR A 68 -10.74 8.81 18.29
CA TYR A 68 -9.83 8.52 19.37
C TYR A 68 -10.48 8.83 20.71
N ILE A 69 -10.44 7.86 21.61
CA ILE A 69 -10.67 8.08 23.02
C ILE A 69 -9.31 8.31 23.66
N HIS A 70 -9.08 9.53 24.15
CA HIS A 70 -7.88 9.88 24.90
C HIS A 70 -8.22 10.02 26.38
N SER A 71 -7.73 9.09 27.19
CA SER A 71 -7.84 9.11 28.64
C SER A 71 -6.51 8.70 29.28
N LYS A 72 -6.34 8.97 30.58
CA LYS A 72 -5.10 8.62 31.31
C LYS A 72 -4.67 7.15 31.13
N ASN A 73 -5.64 6.25 30.91
CA ASN A 73 -5.42 4.80 30.84
C ASN A 73 -5.76 4.17 29.49
N TYR A 74 -6.36 4.93 28.56
CA TYR A 74 -6.83 4.40 27.27
C TYR A 74 -6.63 5.42 26.17
N ASN A 75 -5.86 5.03 25.16
CA ASN A 75 -5.64 5.75 23.91
C ASN A 75 -5.85 4.78 22.75
N GLY A 76 -6.85 5.02 21.91
CA GLY A 76 -7.21 4.15 20.80
C GLY A 76 -8.64 4.42 20.32
N PHE A 77 -9.14 3.58 19.41
CA PHE A 77 -10.53 3.66 18.95
C PHE A 77 -11.51 3.19 20.02
N ASP A 78 -12.77 3.60 19.91
CA ASP A 78 -13.84 3.15 20.81
C ASP A 78 -14.09 1.63 20.71
N GLU A 79 -13.72 0.86 21.76
CA GLU A 79 -13.86 -0.61 21.77
C GLU A 79 -15.33 -1.07 21.69
N GLU A 80 -16.27 -0.29 22.22
CA GLU A 80 -17.70 -0.62 22.17
C GLU A 80 -18.25 -0.62 20.74
N SER A 81 -17.60 0.14 19.85
CA SER A 81 -17.96 0.23 18.45
C SER A 81 -17.45 -0.93 17.59
N PHE A 82 -16.59 -1.80 18.12
CA PHE A 82 -15.89 -2.82 17.34
C PHE A 82 -16.83 -3.91 16.81
N LYS A 83 -16.76 -4.15 15.49
CA LYS A 83 -17.33 -5.34 14.85
C LYS A 83 -16.23 -6.37 14.62
N LYS A 84 -16.06 -7.26 15.60
CA LYS A 84 -14.96 -8.23 15.74
C LYS A 84 -14.92 -9.39 14.72
N ASP A 85 -15.50 -9.19 13.54
CA ASP A 85 -15.28 -10.10 12.41
C ASP A 85 -13.86 -9.84 11.85
N ILE A 86 -13.15 -10.89 11.46
CA ILE A 86 -11.80 -10.85 10.89
C ILE A 86 -11.86 -11.45 9.48
N SER A 87 -11.48 -10.66 8.48
CA SER A 87 -11.48 -11.07 7.08
C SER A 87 -10.06 -11.33 6.59
N PRO A 88 -9.77 -12.46 5.93
CA PRO A 88 -8.43 -12.77 5.44
C PRO A 88 -7.88 -11.71 4.49
N ILE A 89 -8.60 -11.35 3.41
CA ILE A 89 -8.15 -10.34 2.45
C ILE A 89 -7.79 -9.01 3.13
N THR A 90 -8.61 -8.54 4.07
CA THR A 90 -8.35 -7.30 4.82
C THR A 90 -7.04 -7.36 5.59
N ASN A 91 -6.74 -8.50 6.21
CA ASN A 91 -5.53 -8.68 7.00
C ASN A 91 -4.29 -8.94 6.14
N ALA A 92 -4.46 -9.61 5.00
CA ALA A 92 -3.41 -9.71 4.00
C ALA A 92 -3.01 -8.32 3.44
N LEU A 93 -4.00 -7.45 3.18
CA LEU A 93 -3.76 -6.05 2.79
C LEU A 93 -3.01 -5.28 3.88
N LEU A 94 -3.42 -5.43 5.15
CA LEU A 94 -2.73 -4.84 6.31
C LEU A 94 -1.23 -5.21 6.33
N THR A 95 -0.92 -6.50 6.29
CA THR A 95 0.46 -7.00 6.32
C THR A 95 1.26 -6.56 5.10
N THR A 96 0.64 -6.56 3.92
CA THR A 96 1.29 -6.10 2.68
C THR A 96 1.62 -4.60 2.78
N SER A 97 0.75 -3.79 3.38
CA SER A 97 1.05 -2.37 3.63
C SER A 97 2.21 -2.19 4.60
N VAL A 98 2.20 -2.93 5.70
CA VAL A 98 3.28 -2.92 6.71
C VAL A 98 4.63 -3.33 6.10
N LEU A 99 4.65 -4.35 5.24
CA LEU A 99 5.85 -4.78 4.52
C LEU A 99 6.38 -3.68 3.59
N ASN A 100 5.52 -3.10 2.74
CA ASN A 100 5.91 -2.02 1.84
C ASN A 100 6.45 -0.80 2.59
N LEU A 101 5.83 -0.44 3.72
CA LEU A 101 6.30 0.66 4.57
C LEU A 101 7.57 0.31 5.35
N SER A 102 7.82 -0.98 5.64
CA SER A 102 9.11 -1.41 6.21
C SER A 102 10.27 -1.08 5.28
N THR A 103 10.12 -1.31 3.97
CA THR A 103 11.10 -0.91 2.95
C THR A 103 11.30 0.60 2.93
N TYR A 104 10.22 1.37 3.01
CA TYR A 104 10.30 2.83 3.10
C TYR A 104 11.13 3.28 4.30
N TYR A 105 10.76 2.84 5.50
CA TYR A 105 11.44 3.22 6.74
C TYR A 105 12.88 2.68 6.84
N SER A 106 13.22 1.62 6.12
CA SER A 106 14.60 1.11 6.08
C SER A 106 15.60 2.12 5.52
N ARG A 107 15.13 3.08 4.71
CA ARG A 107 15.94 4.13 4.07
C ARG A 107 16.49 5.17 5.05
N PHE A 108 15.98 5.19 6.28
CA PHE A 108 16.39 6.13 7.32
C PHE A 108 17.52 5.58 8.21
N LYS A 109 18.02 4.37 7.93
CA LYS A 109 19.11 3.75 8.68
C LYS A 109 20.33 4.67 8.73
N GLY A 110 20.83 4.95 9.95
CA GLY A 110 21.99 5.81 10.15
C GLY A 110 21.71 7.31 9.98
N ILE A 111 20.46 7.71 9.72
CA ILE A 111 20.05 9.11 9.53
C ILE A 111 19.02 9.50 10.59
N ASP A 112 17.93 8.73 10.71
CA ASP A 112 16.88 8.95 11.70
C ASP A 112 16.52 7.61 12.36
N GLU A 113 17.05 7.37 13.55
CA GLU A 113 16.85 6.13 14.30
C GLU A 113 15.39 5.93 14.73
N LYS A 114 14.62 7.00 14.93
CA LYS A 114 13.20 6.90 15.27
C LYS A 114 12.43 6.36 14.07
N LEU A 115 12.62 6.92 12.89
CA LEU A 115 11.97 6.45 11.67
C LEU A 115 12.47 5.06 11.27
N TYR A 116 13.77 4.81 11.37
CA TYR A 116 14.34 3.49 11.10
C TYR A 116 13.79 2.40 12.04
N SER A 117 13.48 2.74 13.29
CA SER A 117 12.87 1.80 14.23
C SER A 117 11.52 1.26 13.77
N TYR A 118 10.75 2.04 12.98
CA TYR A 118 9.50 1.54 12.37
C TYR A 118 9.75 0.43 11.37
N SER A 119 10.87 0.46 10.63
CA SER A 119 11.25 -0.65 9.74
C SER A 119 11.42 -1.96 10.52
N LYS A 120 12.16 -1.92 11.64
CA LYS A 120 12.35 -3.09 12.51
C LYS A 120 11.04 -3.57 13.14
N ALA A 121 10.21 -2.64 13.62
CA ALA A 121 8.92 -2.95 14.20
C ALA A 121 7.97 -3.58 13.17
N TYR A 122 7.92 -3.05 11.94
CA TYR A 122 7.10 -3.58 10.87
C TYR A 122 7.56 -4.94 10.36
N LYS A 123 8.88 -5.18 10.24
CA LYS A 123 9.42 -6.53 9.97
C LYS A 123 8.94 -7.54 11.01
N THR A 124 9.12 -7.20 12.29
CA THR A 124 8.74 -8.07 13.42
C THR A 124 7.23 -8.32 13.45
N LEU A 125 6.44 -7.25 13.26
CA LEU A 125 4.98 -7.36 13.24
C LEU A 125 4.49 -8.19 12.06
N ALA A 126 4.99 -7.97 10.85
CA ALA A 126 4.60 -8.75 9.67
C ALA A 126 4.88 -10.26 9.88
N LYS A 127 6.02 -10.61 10.48
CA LYS A 127 6.35 -12.00 10.85
C LYS A 127 5.28 -12.60 11.76
N ASN A 128 4.92 -11.88 12.81
CA ASN A 128 3.94 -12.31 13.80
C ASN A 128 2.51 -12.36 13.23
N GLN A 129 2.15 -11.42 12.36
CA GLN A 129 0.88 -11.40 11.63
C GLN A 129 0.72 -12.65 10.77
N LEU A 130 1.70 -12.97 9.92
CA LEU A 130 1.65 -14.15 9.06
C LEU A 130 1.60 -15.46 9.86
N LYS A 131 2.42 -15.57 10.92
CA LYS A 131 2.35 -16.71 11.83
C LYS A 131 0.97 -16.84 12.47
N PHE A 132 0.38 -15.73 12.91
CA PHE A 132 -0.96 -15.72 13.47
C PHE A 132 -2.02 -16.15 12.44
N TYR A 133 -1.92 -15.68 11.18
CA TYR A 133 -2.89 -16.02 10.14
C TYR A 133 -2.89 -17.50 9.79
N SER A 134 -1.71 -18.08 9.56
CA SER A 134 -1.59 -19.52 9.24
C SER A 134 -2.13 -20.41 10.36
N GLN A 135 -1.96 -20.01 11.62
CA GLN A 135 -2.41 -20.79 12.77
C GLN A 135 -3.89 -20.61 13.11
N ASN A 136 -4.48 -19.43 12.85
CA ASN A 136 -5.78 -19.08 13.42
C ASN A 136 -6.84 -18.67 12.39
N LEU A 137 -6.48 -18.36 11.14
CA LEU A 137 -7.43 -17.91 10.12
C LEU A 137 -7.72 -18.97 9.04
N ARG A 138 -7.16 -20.18 9.16
CA ARG A 138 -7.44 -21.31 8.26
C ARG A 138 -8.60 -22.15 8.77
N SER A 139 -9.35 -22.76 7.85
CA SER A 139 -10.33 -23.80 8.15
C SER A 139 -9.64 -25.14 8.38
N ASN A 140 -10.42 -26.19 8.72
CA ASN A 140 -9.91 -27.54 8.85
C ASN A 140 -9.38 -28.11 7.52
N GLU A 141 -9.91 -27.63 6.39
CA GLU A 141 -9.45 -27.95 5.04
C GLU A 141 -8.21 -27.14 4.63
N GLY A 142 -7.70 -26.27 5.52
CA GLY A 142 -6.49 -25.50 5.28
C GLY A 142 -6.67 -24.27 4.39
N VAL A 143 -7.89 -23.80 4.14
CA VAL A 143 -8.13 -22.56 3.37
C VAL A 143 -8.40 -21.37 4.29
N PHE A 144 -8.00 -20.17 3.89
CA PHE A 144 -8.30 -18.97 4.69
C PHE A 144 -9.79 -18.63 4.64
N ILE A 145 -10.40 -18.43 5.80
CA ILE A 145 -11.83 -18.10 5.93
C ILE A 145 -12.07 -17.00 6.95
N GLU A 146 -13.24 -16.35 6.88
CA GLU A 146 -13.62 -15.34 7.86
C GLU A 146 -13.78 -15.95 9.27
N LYS A 147 -13.15 -15.31 10.25
CA LYS A 147 -13.31 -15.65 11.67
C LYS A 147 -14.05 -14.55 12.41
N ARG A 148 -14.50 -14.85 13.63
CA ARG A 148 -15.04 -13.87 14.59
C ARG A 148 -14.38 -14.07 15.94
N ASN A 149 -13.95 -12.98 16.57
CA ASN A 149 -13.52 -13.04 17.96
C ASN A 149 -14.71 -12.90 18.91
N LEU A 150 -14.85 -13.87 19.82
CA LEU A 150 -15.88 -13.90 20.86
C LEU A 150 -15.39 -13.39 22.22
N SER A 151 -14.09 -13.14 22.39
CA SER A 151 -13.55 -12.60 23.65
C SER A 151 -14.09 -11.21 23.94
N GLU A 152 -14.44 -10.96 25.20
CA GLU A 152 -14.85 -9.63 25.67
C GLU A 152 -13.68 -8.64 25.57
N ASN A 153 -12.49 -9.04 26.03
CA ASN A 153 -11.27 -8.22 26.00
C ASN A 153 -10.33 -8.63 24.86
N ASN A 154 -9.64 -7.65 24.25
CA ASN A 154 -8.73 -7.88 23.12
C ASN A 154 -7.25 -8.08 23.53
N TYR A 155 -6.90 -7.98 24.83
CA TYR A 155 -5.52 -7.96 25.34
C TYR A 155 -5.10 -9.17 26.18
N LYS A 156 -6.06 -10.01 26.60
CA LYS A 156 -5.83 -11.15 27.52
C LYS A 156 -6.10 -12.50 26.85
N GLY A 157 -5.86 -12.59 25.55
CA GLY A 157 -6.16 -13.75 24.71
C GLY A 157 -7.32 -13.49 23.76
N PHE A 158 -7.60 -14.48 22.91
CA PHE A 158 -8.64 -14.44 21.89
C PHE A 158 -9.38 -15.78 21.82
N ASN A 159 -10.64 -15.74 21.37
CA ASN A 159 -11.45 -16.90 21.07
C ASN A 159 -12.00 -16.74 19.66
N LEU A 160 -11.35 -17.38 18.70
CA LEU A 160 -11.72 -17.28 17.29
C LEU A 160 -12.59 -18.45 16.88
N VAL A 161 -13.74 -18.13 16.28
CA VAL A 161 -14.65 -19.11 15.68
C VAL A 161 -14.87 -18.82 14.21
N ASP A 162 -15.20 -19.85 13.46
CA ASP A 162 -15.57 -19.74 12.04
C ASP A 162 -16.85 -18.93 11.94
N LYS A 163 -16.81 -17.82 11.20
CA LYS A 163 -17.99 -17.01 10.97
C LYS A 163 -18.82 -17.56 9.81
N ASN A 164 -18.13 -17.97 8.75
CA ASN A 164 -18.68 -18.71 7.64
C ASN A 164 -17.56 -19.52 6.99
N ASN A 165 -17.89 -20.69 6.47
CA ASN A 165 -16.97 -21.53 5.71
C ASN A 165 -17.00 -21.16 4.22
N LYS A 166 -17.33 -19.90 3.89
CA LYS A 166 -17.43 -19.47 2.49
C LYS A 166 -16.02 -19.21 1.96
N PHE A 167 -15.56 -20.13 1.14
CA PHE A 167 -14.34 -19.95 0.37
C PHE A 167 -14.43 -18.73 -0.57
N ARG A 168 -13.34 -17.98 -0.67
CA ARG A 168 -13.17 -16.88 -1.63
C ARG A 168 -11.77 -16.94 -2.22
N PHE A 169 -11.69 -16.85 -3.54
CA PHE A 169 -10.42 -16.85 -4.26
C PHE A 169 -9.60 -15.60 -3.91
N SER A 170 -10.24 -14.44 -3.75
CA SER A 170 -9.56 -13.20 -3.39
C SER A 170 -8.93 -13.26 -1.98
N ASP A 171 -9.58 -13.94 -1.01
CA ASP A 171 -8.98 -14.17 0.31
C ASP A 171 -7.67 -14.96 0.20
N GLN A 172 -7.65 -16.01 -0.64
CA GLN A 172 -6.43 -16.81 -0.83
C GLN A 172 -5.37 -16.02 -1.61
N ALA A 173 -5.75 -15.37 -2.70
CA ALA A 173 -4.82 -14.66 -3.58
C ALA A 173 -4.11 -13.50 -2.88
N PHE A 174 -4.80 -12.75 -2.00
CA PHE A 174 -4.12 -11.71 -1.23
C PHE A 174 -3.23 -12.28 -0.12
N MET A 175 -3.60 -13.40 0.50
CA MET A 175 -2.69 -14.09 1.43
C MET A 175 -1.43 -14.58 0.71
N MET A 176 -1.56 -15.18 -0.48
CA MET A 176 -0.41 -15.54 -1.33
C MET A 176 0.56 -14.36 -1.51
N VAL A 177 0.04 -13.16 -1.82
CA VAL A 177 0.85 -11.94 -1.97
C VAL A 177 1.62 -11.63 -0.68
N SER A 178 0.97 -11.64 0.49
CA SER A 178 1.62 -11.22 1.75
C SER A 178 2.71 -12.19 2.20
N TYR A 179 2.50 -13.51 2.09
CA TYR A 179 3.52 -14.52 2.41
C TYR A 179 4.72 -14.44 1.46
N ASN A 180 4.47 -14.29 0.15
CA ASN A 180 5.54 -14.17 -0.83
C ASN A 180 6.36 -12.89 -0.62
N LEU A 181 5.69 -11.75 -0.42
CA LEU A 181 6.37 -10.48 -0.22
C LEU A 181 7.28 -10.53 1.01
N TYR A 182 6.83 -11.13 2.11
CA TYR A 182 7.69 -11.34 3.29
C TYR A 182 8.93 -12.15 2.93
N SER A 183 8.73 -13.31 2.29
CA SER A 183 9.82 -14.23 1.95
C SER A 183 10.90 -13.60 1.07
N MET A 184 10.49 -12.74 0.14
CA MET A 184 11.40 -12.03 -0.77
C MET A 184 12.14 -10.88 -0.09
N MET A 185 11.50 -10.23 0.88
CA MET A 185 12.10 -9.08 1.55
C MET A 185 13.10 -9.46 2.64
N TYR A 186 12.95 -10.66 3.22
CA TYR A 186 13.72 -11.11 4.38
C TYR A 186 14.19 -12.55 4.17
N GLU A 187 14.89 -12.81 3.07
CA GLU A 187 15.38 -14.15 2.71
C GLU A 187 16.23 -14.80 3.81
N GLU A 188 16.85 -13.98 4.66
CA GLU A 188 17.66 -14.41 5.81
C GLU A 188 16.86 -14.90 7.03
N ASP A 189 15.54 -14.71 7.06
CA ASP A 189 14.69 -15.16 8.17
C ASP A 189 14.33 -16.65 8.02
N ASP A 190 14.46 -17.43 9.09
CA ASP A 190 14.23 -18.88 9.09
C ASP A 190 12.85 -19.31 8.55
N LEU A 191 11.82 -18.45 8.62
CA LEU A 191 10.47 -18.76 8.10
C LEU A 191 10.28 -18.41 6.63
N SER A 192 11.25 -17.76 5.98
CA SER A 192 11.07 -17.21 4.63
C SER A 192 10.92 -18.31 3.58
N GLU A 193 11.66 -19.40 3.67
CA GLU A 193 11.50 -20.54 2.76
C GLU A 193 10.11 -21.18 2.88
N ASP A 194 9.63 -21.39 4.11
CA ASP A 194 8.30 -21.94 4.39
C ASP A 194 7.20 -21.01 3.86
N TYR A 195 7.33 -19.70 4.05
CA TYR A 195 6.38 -18.72 3.54
C TYR A 195 6.39 -18.64 2.02
N LYS A 196 7.55 -18.76 1.38
CA LYS A 196 7.67 -18.83 -0.07
C LYS A 196 6.95 -20.07 -0.60
N LYS A 197 7.23 -21.24 -0.02
CA LYS A 197 6.59 -22.50 -0.41
C LYS A 197 5.08 -22.43 -0.24
N PHE A 198 4.60 -21.96 0.91
CA PHE A 198 3.17 -21.83 1.19
C PHE A 198 2.46 -20.87 0.22
N SER A 199 3.11 -19.77 -0.15
CA SER A 199 2.57 -18.87 -1.17
C SER A 199 2.45 -19.56 -2.54
N LEU A 200 3.47 -20.32 -2.96
CA LEU A 200 3.44 -21.05 -4.22
C LEU A 200 2.39 -22.18 -4.24
N GLU A 201 2.13 -22.83 -3.11
CA GLU A 201 1.03 -23.79 -2.97
C GLU A 201 -0.35 -23.13 -3.20
N ILE A 202 -0.54 -21.90 -2.70
CA ILE A 202 -1.75 -21.13 -2.97
C ILE A 202 -1.84 -20.75 -4.45
N LEU A 203 -0.73 -20.31 -5.07
CA LEU A 203 -0.71 -20.02 -6.50
C LEU A 203 -1.12 -21.24 -7.32
N GLN A 204 -0.54 -22.40 -7.02
CA GLN A 204 -0.86 -23.66 -7.69
C GLN A 204 -2.36 -23.98 -7.56
N THR A 205 -2.93 -23.77 -6.36
CA THR A 205 -4.39 -23.93 -6.15
C THR A 205 -5.19 -22.99 -7.04
N LEU A 206 -4.79 -21.71 -7.17
CA LEU A 206 -5.49 -20.76 -8.06
C LEU A 206 -5.44 -21.20 -9.53
N ILE A 207 -4.32 -21.76 -9.97
CA ILE A 207 -4.12 -22.26 -11.33
C ILE A 207 -4.99 -23.50 -11.58
N GLU A 208 -4.95 -24.47 -10.68
CA GLU A 208 -5.71 -25.73 -10.81
C GLU A 208 -7.23 -25.51 -10.78
N PHE A 209 -7.69 -24.54 -9.98
CA PHE A 209 -9.11 -24.23 -9.84
C PHE A 209 -9.55 -23.00 -10.66
N LYS A 210 -8.81 -22.61 -11.70
CA LYS A 210 -9.10 -21.41 -12.51
C LYS A 210 -10.51 -21.41 -13.12
N GLU A 211 -11.02 -22.57 -13.52
CA GLU A 211 -12.40 -22.70 -14.05
C GLU A 211 -13.46 -22.24 -13.04
N LYS A 212 -13.21 -22.46 -11.75
CA LYS A 212 -14.09 -21.99 -10.66
C LYS A 212 -13.92 -20.50 -10.36
N ILE A 213 -12.79 -19.91 -10.75
CA ILE A 213 -12.60 -18.46 -10.71
C ILE A 213 -13.52 -17.82 -11.77
N TYR A 214 -13.62 -18.38 -12.97
CA TYR A 214 -14.48 -17.85 -14.04
C TYR A 214 -15.97 -17.78 -13.65
N ASP A 215 -16.44 -18.75 -12.88
CA ASP A 215 -17.80 -18.82 -12.31
C ASP A 215 -18.09 -17.68 -11.30
N SER A 216 -17.06 -16.97 -10.82
CA SER A 216 -17.21 -15.92 -9.81
C SER A 216 -17.76 -14.60 -10.39
N SER A 217 -18.14 -13.67 -9.51
CA SER A 217 -18.59 -12.34 -9.95
C SER A 217 -17.45 -11.53 -10.58
N PHE A 218 -17.78 -10.57 -11.45
CA PHE A 218 -16.80 -9.63 -12.02
C PHE A 218 -15.94 -8.97 -10.93
N GLU A 219 -16.56 -8.52 -9.83
CA GLU A 219 -15.88 -8.00 -8.65
C GLU A 219 -14.84 -8.97 -8.07
N GLU A 220 -15.19 -10.25 -7.89
CA GLU A 220 -14.30 -11.23 -7.27
C GLU A 220 -13.09 -11.52 -8.17
N ILE A 221 -13.33 -11.67 -9.48
CA ILE A 221 -12.25 -11.93 -10.45
C ILE A 221 -11.34 -10.70 -10.57
N CYS A 222 -11.89 -9.47 -10.56
CA CYS A 222 -11.09 -8.25 -10.51
C CYS A 222 -10.15 -8.22 -9.29
N LYS A 223 -10.60 -8.62 -8.10
CA LYS A 223 -9.74 -8.69 -6.92
C LYS A 223 -8.65 -9.74 -7.06
N VAL A 224 -8.99 -10.92 -7.58
CA VAL A 224 -8.02 -12.00 -7.83
C VAL A 224 -6.96 -11.52 -8.83
N LEU A 225 -7.36 -10.90 -9.94
CA LEU A 225 -6.43 -10.33 -10.92
C LEU A 225 -5.57 -9.22 -10.32
N THR A 226 -6.11 -8.36 -9.46
CA THR A 226 -5.31 -7.36 -8.73
C THR A 226 -4.22 -8.03 -7.88
N ALA A 227 -4.57 -9.07 -7.11
CA ALA A 227 -3.61 -9.78 -6.26
C ALA A 227 -2.52 -10.47 -7.09
N ILE A 228 -2.89 -11.15 -8.18
CA ILE A 228 -1.90 -11.86 -9.02
C ILE A 228 -0.99 -10.87 -9.75
N ASN A 229 -1.52 -9.72 -10.20
CA ASN A 229 -0.68 -8.65 -10.74
C ASN A 229 0.33 -8.13 -9.70
N MET A 230 -0.10 -7.87 -8.46
CA MET A 230 0.81 -7.48 -7.37
C MET A 230 1.86 -8.55 -7.09
N PHE A 231 1.45 -9.83 -7.03
CA PHE A 231 2.34 -10.96 -6.82
C PHE A 231 3.40 -11.05 -7.93
N TYR A 232 3.00 -10.96 -9.20
CA TYR A 232 3.92 -11.00 -10.33
C TYR A 232 4.86 -9.80 -10.34
N SER A 233 4.36 -8.59 -10.08
CA SER A 233 5.18 -7.38 -10.06
C SER A 233 6.35 -7.50 -9.08
N ASN A 234 6.17 -8.19 -7.96
CA ASN A 234 7.22 -8.49 -6.99
C ASN A 234 8.07 -9.71 -7.38
N SER A 235 7.45 -10.87 -7.63
CA SER A 235 8.13 -12.17 -7.76
C SER A 235 8.68 -12.51 -9.14
N LYS A 236 8.12 -11.88 -10.19
CA LYS A 236 8.36 -12.24 -11.61
C LYS A 236 8.08 -13.71 -11.94
N ASN A 237 7.24 -14.39 -11.15
CA ASN A 237 6.91 -15.81 -11.35
C ASN A 237 6.13 -16.05 -12.66
N LYS A 238 6.57 -17.01 -13.48
CA LYS A 238 6.01 -17.23 -14.82
C LYS A 238 4.61 -17.85 -14.82
N ASP A 239 4.30 -18.70 -13.87
CA ASP A 239 2.96 -19.32 -13.78
C ASP A 239 1.90 -18.27 -13.44
N ALA A 240 2.24 -17.33 -12.56
CA ALA A 240 1.40 -16.15 -12.30
C ALA A 240 1.23 -15.27 -13.55
N GLN A 241 2.27 -15.12 -14.38
CA GLN A 241 2.17 -14.41 -15.66
C GLN A 241 1.13 -15.05 -16.58
N VAL A 242 1.16 -16.38 -16.70
CA VAL A 242 0.20 -17.14 -17.52
C VAL A 242 -1.22 -16.95 -16.99
N LEU A 243 -1.41 -17.03 -15.67
CA LEU A 243 -2.71 -16.81 -15.04
C LEU A 243 -3.22 -15.37 -15.21
N ILE A 244 -2.34 -14.36 -15.23
CA ILE A 244 -2.70 -12.96 -15.55
C ILE A 244 -3.26 -12.89 -16.97
N ILE A 245 -2.60 -13.48 -17.96
CA ILE A 245 -3.02 -13.43 -19.35
C ILE A 245 -4.43 -14.02 -19.49
N ASP A 246 -4.62 -15.22 -18.95
CA ASP A 246 -5.85 -15.99 -18.99
C ASP A 246 -7.03 -15.27 -18.29
N LEU A 247 -6.85 -14.82 -17.05
CA LEU A 247 -7.89 -14.09 -16.31
C LEU A 247 -8.21 -12.73 -16.93
N THR A 248 -7.22 -12.05 -17.49
CA THR A 248 -7.43 -10.75 -18.14
C THR A 248 -8.26 -10.91 -19.40
N ASP A 249 -7.92 -11.87 -20.26
CA ASP A 249 -8.69 -12.17 -21.48
C ASP A 249 -10.13 -12.57 -21.14
N PHE A 250 -10.31 -13.44 -20.14
CA PHE A 250 -11.65 -13.80 -19.66
C PHE A 250 -12.44 -12.57 -19.14
N LEU A 251 -11.80 -11.70 -18.35
CA LEU A 251 -12.45 -10.50 -17.82
C LEU A 251 -12.83 -9.50 -18.91
N ILE A 252 -12.06 -9.39 -20.00
CA ILE A 252 -12.43 -8.53 -21.14
C ILE A 252 -13.74 -9.02 -21.74
N ASN A 253 -13.83 -10.32 -22.06
CA ASN A 253 -15.04 -10.91 -22.61
C ASN A 253 -16.24 -10.75 -21.65
N LYS A 254 -16.04 -11.07 -20.37
CA LYS A 254 -17.07 -10.92 -19.35
C LYS A 254 -17.53 -9.48 -19.17
N PHE A 255 -16.62 -8.52 -19.29
CA PHE A 255 -16.92 -7.09 -19.22
C PHE A 255 -17.79 -6.64 -20.40
N ASP A 256 -17.53 -7.17 -21.60
CA ASP A 256 -18.27 -6.81 -22.81
C ASP A 256 -19.69 -7.40 -22.86
N ASP A 257 -19.96 -8.44 -22.07
CA ASP A 257 -21.30 -9.05 -21.96
C ASP A 257 -22.35 -8.20 -21.19
N LYS A 258 -21.92 -7.21 -20.39
CA LYS A 258 -22.82 -6.41 -19.53
C LYS A 258 -22.37 -4.97 -19.39
N ASP A 259 -23.31 -4.05 -19.15
CA ASP A 259 -22.98 -2.65 -18.89
C ASP A 259 -22.52 -2.40 -17.44
N TYR A 260 -21.27 -2.78 -17.16
CA TYR A 260 -20.65 -2.56 -15.86
C TYR A 260 -20.39 -1.08 -15.53
N TYR A 261 -20.50 -0.15 -16.50
CA TYR A 261 -20.43 1.29 -16.19
C TYR A 261 -21.63 1.75 -15.34
N VAL A 262 -22.78 1.10 -15.51
CA VAL A 262 -23.99 1.37 -14.72
C VAL A 262 -23.99 0.53 -13.44
N GLU A 263 -23.70 -0.77 -13.55
CA GLU A 263 -23.87 -1.72 -12.46
C GLU A 263 -22.74 -1.66 -11.41
N SER A 264 -21.49 -1.45 -11.84
CA SER A 264 -20.32 -1.57 -10.96
C SER A 264 -19.15 -0.68 -11.41
N MET A 265 -19.42 0.62 -11.51
CA MET A 265 -18.43 1.62 -11.96
C MET A 265 -17.12 1.62 -11.14
N ASP A 266 -17.18 1.29 -9.85
CA ASP A 266 -16.00 1.08 -9.02
C ASP A 266 -15.10 -0.04 -9.56
N TYR A 267 -15.65 -1.23 -9.80
CA TYR A 267 -14.89 -2.36 -10.35
C TYR A 267 -14.58 -2.22 -11.83
N THR A 268 -15.34 -1.44 -12.60
CA THR A 268 -14.94 -1.00 -13.95
C THR A 268 -13.66 -0.18 -13.89
N SER A 269 -13.56 0.72 -12.92
CA SER A 269 -12.36 1.53 -12.72
C SER A 269 -11.18 0.68 -12.20
N LEU A 270 -11.42 -0.27 -11.29
CA LEU A 270 -10.38 -1.22 -10.86
C LEU A 270 -9.93 -2.13 -12.01
N PHE A 271 -10.85 -2.56 -12.88
CA PHE A 271 -10.51 -3.38 -14.04
C PHE A 271 -9.63 -2.61 -15.03
N SER A 272 -9.93 -1.33 -15.28
CA SER A 272 -9.06 -0.44 -16.04
C SER A 272 -7.62 -0.38 -15.49
N ILE A 273 -7.48 -0.29 -14.16
CA ILE A 273 -6.17 -0.34 -13.48
C ILE A 273 -5.51 -1.70 -13.69
N ASN A 274 -6.25 -2.80 -13.49
CA ASN A 274 -5.74 -4.17 -13.70
C ASN A 274 -5.26 -4.40 -15.13
N LEU A 275 -5.94 -3.84 -16.14
CA LEU A 275 -5.53 -3.96 -17.54
C LEU A 275 -4.16 -3.30 -17.79
N ILE A 276 -3.91 -2.13 -17.21
CA ILE A 276 -2.59 -1.48 -17.29
C ILE A 276 -1.52 -2.29 -16.56
N LEU A 277 -1.83 -2.81 -15.35
CA LEU A 277 -0.90 -3.67 -14.63
C LEU A 277 -0.57 -4.95 -15.41
N SER A 278 -1.60 -5.56 -16.00
CA SER A 278 -1.47 -6.78 -16.81
C SER A 278 -0.65 -6.50 -18.08
N TYR A 279 -0.87 -5.35 -18.73
CA TYR A 279 -0.03 -4.86 -19.83
C TYR A 279 1.44 -4.73 -19.39
N LYS A 280 1.73 -4.05 -18.28
CA LYS A 280 3.12 -3.91 -17.78
C LYS A 280 3.77 -5.26 -17.46
N ASN A 281 2.98 -6.22 -17.01
CA ASN A 281 3.46 -7.54 -16.61
C ASN A 281 3.64 -8.50 -17.80
N THR A 282 2.99 -8.27 -18.95
CA THR A 282 2.92 -9.22 -20.08
C THR A 282 3.34 -8.63 -21.43
N ASN A 283 3.34 -7.30 -21.56
CA ASN A 283 3.47 -6.52 -22.80
C ASN A 283 2.39 -6.81 -23.87
N ILE A 284 1.23 -7.36 -23.48
CA ILE A 284 0.12 -7.60 -24.41
C ILE A 284 -0.66 -6.30 -24.67
N ILE A 285 -0.51 -5.77 -25.89
CA ILE A 285 -1.05 -4.45 -26.29
C ILE A 285 -2.57 -4.38 -26.16
N THR A 286 -3.29 -5.47 -26.47
CA THR A 286 -4.76 -5.54 -26.36
C THR A 286 -5.26 -5.16 -24.96
N PHE A 287 -4.50 -5.47 -23.90
CA PHE A 287 -4.86 -5.07 -22.54
C PHE A 287 -4.77 -3.55 -22.37
N LYS A 288 -3.72 -2.92 -22.91
CA LYS A 288 -3.58 -1.46 -22.92
C LYS A 288 -4.71 -0.82 -23.72
N ASP A 289 -5.02 -1.33 -24.91
CA ASP A 289 -6.08 -0.79 -25.77
C ASP A 289 -7.45 -0.88 -25.11
N LYS A 290 -7.77 -2.00 -24.44
CA LYS A 290 -9.02 -2.11 -23.69
C LYS A 290 -9.07 -1.11 -22.52
N SER A 291 -7.94 -0.88 -21.83
CA SER A 291 -7.89 0.14 -20.78
C SER A 291 -8.13 1.55 -21.36
N LYS A 292 -7.59 1.87 -22.53
CA LYS A 292 -7.82 3.14 -23.24
C LYS A 292 -9.29 3.35 -23.56
N GLU A 293 -9.96 2.32 -24.06
CA GLU A 293 -11.41 2.34 -24.33
C GLU A 293 -12.19 2.68 -23.05
N ILE A 294 -11.91 1.94 -21.96
CA ILE A 294 -12.59 2.14 -20.68
C ILE A 294 -12.33 3.54 -20.12
N ASN A 295 -11.08 4.01 -20.10
CA ASN A 295 -10.74 5.32 -19.56
C ASN A 295 -11.28 6.47 -20.42
N SER A 296 -11.39 6.30 -21.73
CA SER A 296 -12.07 7.26 -22.60
C SER A 296 -13.54 7.39 -22.22
N LYS A 297 -14.21 6.27 -21.95
CA LYS A 297 -15.59 6.28 -21.44
C LYS A 297 -15.69 6.90 -20.04
N LEU A 298 -14.81 6.56 -19.12
CA LEU A 298 -14.78 7.15 -17.77
C LEU A 298 -14.52 8.66 -17.82
N SER A 299 -13.64 9.12 -18.71
CA SER A 299 -13.36 10.55 -18.93
C SER A 299 -14.60 11.28 -19.42
N SER A 300 -15.41 10.66 -20.29
CA SER A 300 -16.67 11.25 -20.77
C SER A 300 -17.73 11.46 -19.68
N LEU A 301 -17.58 10.83 -18.51
CA LEU A 301 -18.47 11.03 -17.36
C LEU A 301 -18.12 12.28 -16.53
N TYR A 302 -16.97 12.91 -16.79
CA TYR A 302 -16.54 14.10 -16.08
C TYR A 302 -17.34 15.34 -16.51
N ASP A 303 -17.94 16.02 -15.55
CA ASP A 303 -18.63 17.29 -15.72
C ASP A 303 -17.65 18.42 -15.30
N GLU A 304 -17.08 19.10 -16.29
CA GLU A 304 -16.05 20.13 -16.08
C GLU A 304 -16.58 21.33 -15.28
N GLU A 305 -17.84 21.72 -15.48
CA GLU A 305 -18.46 22.84 -14.75
C GLU A 305 -18.62 22.53 -13.26
N LYS A 306 -18.96 21.28 -12.92
CA LYS A 306 -19.19 20.86 -11.54
C LYS A 306 -17.96 20.25 -10.87
N GLU A 307 -16.94 19.93 -11.65
CA GLU A 307 -15.69 19.28 -11.24
C GLU A 307 -15.92 17.91 -10.59
N VAL A 308 -16.93 17.17 -11.06
CA VAL A 308 -17.32 15.85 -10.56
C VAL A 308 -17.51 14.88 -11.72
N PHE A 309 -17.39 13.58 -11.48
CA PHE A 309 -17.83 12.59 -12.46
C PHE A 309 -19.28 12.16 -12.15
N LEU A 310 -20.11 12.00 -13.17
CA LEU A 310 -21.53 11.69 -13.02
C LEU A 310 -21.77 10.20 -13.25
N LYS A 311 -22.36 9.53 -12.25
CA LYS A 311 -22.88 8.17 -12.43
C LYS A 311 -24.02 8.19 -13.45
N LEU A 312 -24.10 7.14 -14.27
CA LEU A 312 -25.14 6.91 -15.27
C LEU A 312 -26.49 6.59 -14.61
N THR A 313 -27.09 7.60 -13.97
CA THR A 313 -28.36 7.49 -13.27
C THR A 313 -29.15 8.81 -13.33
N SER A 314 -30.46 8.69 -13.44
CA SER A 314 -31.41 9.81 -13.42
C SER A 314 -31.64 10.41 -12.03
N LYS A 315 -31.06 9.81 -10.97
CA LYS A 315 -31.21 10.31 -9.60
C LYS A 315 -30.64 11.72 -9.46
N LYS A 316 -31.40 12.56 -8.74
CA LYS A 316 -31.03 13.95 -8.40
C LYS A 316 -29.90 14.02 -7.37
N GLU A 317 -29.84 13.01 -6.50
CA GLU A 317 -28.79 12.82 -5.50
C GLU A 317 -27.98 11.57 -5.87
N LEU A 318 -26.67 11.72 -5.93
CA LEU A 318 -25.74 10.65 -6.26
C LEU A 318 -25.06 10.17 -4.98
N LYS A 319 -25.13 8.87 -4.74
CA LYS A 319 -24.37 8.22 -3.66
C LYS A 319 -23.10 7.62 -4.23
N TYR A 320 -21.96 8.09 -3.75
CA TYR A 320 -20.65 7.55 -4.07
C TYR A 320 -20.14 6.76 -2.87
N SER A 321 -19.69 5.54 -3.11
CA SER A 321 -18.82 4.85 -2.17
C SER A 321 -17.39 5.39 -2.31
N CYS A 322 -16.55 5.17 -1.30
CA CYS A 322 -15.13 5.52 -1.41
C CYS A 322 -14.43 4.79 -2.58
N PHE A 323 -14.85 3.56 -2.92
CA PHE A 323 -14.30 2.83 -4.06
C PHE A 323 -14.67 3.47 -5.40
N ASP A 324 -15.92 3.94 -5.54
CA ASP A 324 -16.33 4.67 -6.76
C ASP A 324 -15.39 5.84 -7.04
N ILE A 325 -15.05 6.61 -6.01
CA ILE A 325 -14.25 7.82 -6.15
C ILE A 325 -12.77 7.47 -6.35
N VAL A 326 -12.22 6.64 -5.45
CA VAL A 326 -10.79 6.38 -5.43
C VAL A 326 -10.37 5.56 -6.65
N PHE A 327 -11.11 4.51 -7.01
CA PHE A 327 -10.76 3.71 -8.19
C PHE A 327 -10.93 4.51 -9.48
N TYR A 328 -11.99 5.33 -9.60
CA TYR A 328 -12.14 6.24 -10.75
C TYR A 328 -10.97 7.20 -10.87
N PHE A 329 -10.60 7.85 -9.75
CA PHE A 329 -9.50 8.80 -9.70
C PHE A 329 -8.17 8.14 -10.09
N LEU A 330 -7.86 6.97 -9.51
CA LEU A 330 -6.64 6.23 -9.79
C LEU A 330 -6.60 5.71 -11.23
N ALA A 331 -7.73 5.27 -11.80
CA ALA A 331 -7.81 4.84 -13.19
C ALA A 331 -7.44 5.97 -14.15
N ILE A 332 -8.02 7.16 -13.97
CA ILE A 332 -7.70 8.35 -14.79
C ILE A 332 -6.25 8.80 -14.57
N TYR A 333 -5.77 8.81 -13.32
CA TYR A 333 -4.40 9.21 -13.00
C TYR A 333 -3.35 8.29 -13.64
N ILE A 334 -3.55 6.98 -13.53
CA ILE A 334 -2.63 6.01 -14.15
C ILE A 334 -2.71 6.12 -15.66
N TYR A 335 -3.92 6.20 -16.22
CA TYR A 335 -4.10 6.31 -17.66
C TYR A 335 -3.39 7.51 -18.24
N SER A 336 -3.55 8.69 -17.63
CA SER A 336 -2.89 9.89 -18.13
C SER A 336 -1.37 9.82 -18.02
N LYS A 337 -0.83 9.14 -17.02
CA LYS A 337 0.61 8.93 -16.86
C LYS A 337 1.17 7.93 -17.88
N GLU A 338 0.52 6.77 -18.05
CA GLU A 338 1.01 5.67 -18.89
C GLU A 338 0.81 5.88 -20.41
N ASP A 339 0.08 6.93 -20.77
CA ASP A 339 -0.11 7.36 -22.15
C ASP A 339 0.52 8.74 -22.43
N ASP A 340 1.35 9.25 -21.52
CA ASP A 340 2.03 10.56 -21.62
C ASP A 340 1.08 11.77 -21.80
N ARG A 341 -0.15 11.66 -21.26
CA ARG A 341 -1.22 12.67 -21.31
C ARG A 341 -1.35 13.46 -20.00
N GLU A 342 -0.28 13.51 -19.18
CA GLU A 342 -0.33 14.15 -17.87
C GLU A 342 -0.80 15.61 -17.98
N ASN A 343 -0.24 16.36 -18.93
CA ASN A 343 -0.59 17.76 -19.17
C ASN A 343 -2.06 17.97 -19.56
N GLU A 344 -2.62 17.07 -20.37
CA GLU A 344 -4.02 17.13 -20.80
C GLU A 344 -4.96 16.91 -19.62
N TYR A 345 -4.69 15.89 -18.80
CA TYR A 345 -5.54 15.52 -17.66
C TYR A 345 -5.25 16.32 -16.39
N LYS A 346 -4.20 17.16 -16.38
CA LYS A 346 -3.78 17.93 -15.18
C LYS A 346 -4.93 18.73 -14.57
N SER A 347 -5.77 19.34 -15.41
CA SER A 347 -6.91 20.13 -14.93
C SER A 347 -7.96 19.24 -14.26
N MET A 348 -8.41 18.19 -14.95
CA MET A 348 -9.39 17.24 -14.46
C MET A 348 -8.93 16.59 -13.14
N ILE A 349 -7.68 16.09 -13.09
CA ILE A 349 -7.14 15.44 -11.89
C ILE A 349 -7.05 16.43 -10.72
N SER A 350 -6.53 17.64 -10.95
CA SER A 350 -6.47 18.64 -9.88
C SER A 350 -7.86 19.01 -9.37
N SER A 351 -8.86 19.12 -10.24
CA SER A 351 -10.24 19.46 -9.87
C SER A 351 -10.90 18.30 -9.12
N LEU A 352 -10.83 17.07 -9.62
CA LEU A 352 -11.32 15.87 -8.94
C LEU A 352 -10.68 15.68 -7.57
N TYR A 353 -9.36 15.85 -7.47
CA TYR A 353 -8.62 15.73 -6.22
C TYR A 353 -9.16 16.72 -5.17
N LYS A 354 -9.22 18.01 -5.53
CA LYS A 354 -9.73 19.05 -4.63
C LYS A 354 -11.19 18.82 -4.26
N LYS A 355 -12.03 18.46 -5.24
CA LYS A 355 -13.47 18.30 -5.03
C LYS A 355 -13.77 17.10 -4.14
N TYR A 356 -13.16 15.94 -4.40
CA TYR A 356 -13.46 14.70 -3.71
C TYR A 356 -12.60 14.45 -2.47
N PHE A 357 -11.28 14.62 -2.53
CA PHE A 357 -10.40 14.24 -1.42
C PHE A 357 -10.33 15.34 -0.36
N ILE A 358 -10.36 16.60 -0.78
CA ILE A 358 -10.25 17.76 0.12
C ILE A 358 -11.63 18.30 0.52
N GLY A 359 -12.48 18.61 -0.47
CA GLY A 359 -13.71 19.38 -0.25
C GLY A 359 -14.96 18.58 0.08
N SER A 360 -14.99 17.27 -0.17
CA SER A 360 -16.21 16.47 0.03
C SER A 360 -16.39 15.95 1.46
N GLY A 361 -15.31 15.93 2.25
CA GLY A 361 -15.26 15.25 3.55
C GLY A 361 -15.32 13.72 3.46
N LEU A 362 -14.98 13.15 2.29
CA LEU A 362 -14.72 11.73 2.09
C LEU A 362 -13.69 11.20 3.09
N ILE A 363 -12.63 11.98 3.32
CA ILE A 363 -11.58 11.67 4.29
C ILE A 363 -11.91 12.41 5.59
N THR A 364 -11.83 11.72 6.73
CA THR A 364 -12.23 12.27 8.04
C THR A 364 -11.25 13.29 8.60
N SER A 365 -9.96 13.11 8.35
CA SER A 365 -8.88 14.00 8.76
C SER A 365 -7.63 13.73 7.90
N TRP A 366 -6.71 14.69 7.84
CA TRP A 366 -5.48 14.59 7.08
C TRP A 366 -4.25 14.65 7.99
N PRO A 367 -3.28 13.73 7.89
CA PRO A 367 -2.09 13.73 8.73
C PRO A 367 -1.30 15.05 8.66
N ASP A 368 -0.62 15.37 9.76
CA ASP A 368 0.29 16.52 9.80
C ASP A 368 1.46 16.32 8.82
N ALA A 369 1.96 17.42 8.26
CA ALA A 369 3.17 17.39 7.43
C ALA A 369 4.39 17.19 8.35
N PRO A 370 5.48 16.55 7.89
CA PRO A 370 6.70 16.46 8.67
C PRO A 370 7.22 17.84 9.08
N THR A 371 7.74 17.98 10.30
CA THR A 371 8.31 19.25 10.79
C THR A 371 9.68 19.52 10.15
N LEU A 372 10.22 20.72 10.37
CA LEU A 372 11.56 21.10 9.88
C LEU A 372 12.68 20.25 10.49
N ASP A 373 12.41 19.57 11.60
CA ASP A 373 13.40 18.75 12.31
C ASP A 373 13.37 17.28 11.85
N GLU A 374 12.43 16.92 10.95
CA GLU A 374 12.23 15.56 10.49
C GLU A 374 12.87 15.34 9.12
N ALA A 375 13.65 14.26 8.98
CA ALA A 375 14.38 13.95 7.74
C ALA A 375 13.44 13.79 6.52
N GLU A 376 12.21 13.33 6.73
CA GLU A 376 11.18 13.20 5.68
C GLU A 376 10.84 14.53 5.00
N ARG A 377 11.18 15.67 5.61
CA ARG A 377 10.93 17.00 5.07
C ARG A 377 11.90 17.39 3.94
N TYR A 378 12.97 16.62 3.74
CA TYR A 378 14.07 16.95 2.85
C TYR A 378 14.31 15.84 1.82
N ARG A 379 14.44 16.21 0.54
CA ARG A 379 14.88 15.28 -0.51
C ARG A 379 16.25 14.72 -0.15
N GLY A 380 16.43 13.42 -0.34
CA GLY A 380 17.69 12.74 -0.01
C GLY A 380 18.04 12.75 1.48
N LEU A 381 17.13 13.16 2.36
CA LEU A 381 17.33 13.22 3.82
C LEU A 381 18.49 14.14 4.25
N THR A 382 18.77 15.20 3.49
CA THR A 382 19.98 16.03 3.63
C THR A 382 19.90 17.10 4.71
N PHE A 383 18.70 17.43 5.21
CA PHE A 383 18.43 18.61 6.06
C PHE A 383 18.83 19.96 5.44
N SER A 384 19.17 19.99 4.14
CA SER A 384 19.49 21.23 3.42
C SER A 384 18.21 21.97 3.03
N SER A 385 18.18 23.29 3.21
CA SER A 385 17.06 24.13 2.78
C SER A 385 16.79 24.05 1.28
N SER A 386 17.82 23.76 0.45
CA SER A 386 17.67 23.55 -1.00
C SER A 386 16.82 22.33 -1.35
N ASP A 387 16.81 21.34 -0.46
CA ASP A 387 16.16 20.05 -0.68
C ASP A 387 14.81 19.96 0.05
N MET A 388 14.44 21.02 0.76
CA MET A 388 13.21 21.07 1.56
C MET A 388 11.96 20.98 0.68
N LEU A 389 11.01 20.15 1.12
CA LEU A 389 9.70 20.03 0.51
C LEU A 389 8.73 21.02 1.17
N ASP A 390 7.84 21.62 0.37
CA ASP A 390 6.78 22.48 0.89
C ASP A 390 5.71 21.65 1.63
N GLU A 391 4.99 22.25 2.59
CA GLU A 391 3.87 21.58 3.27
C GLU A 391 2.81 21.07 2.29
N GLY A 392 2.62 21.83 1.20
CA GLY A 392 1.73 21.50 0.11
C GLY A 392 2.03 20.17 -0.58
N PHE A 393 3.22 19.61 -0.40
CA PHE A 393 3.57 18.27 -0.89
C PHE A 393 2.93 17.16 -0.05
N PHE A 394 2.64 17.40 1.23
CA PHE A 394 2.13 16.41 2.18
C PHE A 394 0.63 16.57 2.47
N ARG A 395 0.13 17.82 2.43
CA ARG A 395 -1.27 18.12 2.71
C ARG A 395 -1.70 19.49 2.19
N THR A 396 -3.01 19.71 2.12
CA THR A 396 -3.56 21.07 1.97
C THR A 396 -3.81 21.72 3.32
N THR A 397 -3.48 23.02 3.46
CA THR A 397 -3.55 23.78 4.72
C THR A 397 -4.95 23.85 5.35
N THR A 398 -6.02 23.71 4.56
CA THR A 398 -7.41 23.81 5.03
C THR A 398 -7.99 22.52 5.59
N THR A 399 -7.26 21.39 5.49
CA THR A 399 -7.76 20.10 5.97
C THR A 399 -7.53 19.95 7.47
N PRO A 400 -8.51 19.45 8.24
CA PRO A 400 -8.33 19.24 9.66
C PRO A 400 -7.47 18.00 9.94
N THR A 401 -6.73 18.02 11.05
CA THR A 401 -5.76 16.98 11.42
C THR A 401 -6.32 15.99 12.42
N PRO A 402 -5.79 14.76 12.51
CA PRO A 402 -6.15 13.83 13.58
C PRO A 402 -6.01 14.46 14.97
N SER A 403 -4.93 15.20 15.19
CA SER A 403 -4.64 15.92 16.45
C SER A 403 -5.71 16.97 16.78
N SER A 404 -6.23 17.68 15.77
CA SER A 404 -7.25 18.72 15.93
C SER A 404 -8.68 18.19 16.12
N LEU A 405 -9.00 17.04 15.52
CA LEU A 405 -10.37 16.49 15.53
C LEU A 405 -10.55 15.33 16.51
N GLY A 406 -9.47 14.68 16.94
CA GLY A 406 -9.55 13.41 17.65
C GLY A 406 -10.12 12.29 16.77
N VAL A 407 -9.87 12.32 15.45
CA VAL A 407 -10.38 11.31 14.51
C VAL A 407 -9.27 10.84 13.59
N ALA A 408 -9.11 9.53 13.42
CA ALA A 408 -8.12 8.95 12.51
C ALA A 408 -8.36 9.33 11.04
N PRO A 409 -7.31 9.35 10.21
CA PRO A 409 -7.39 9.77 8.80
C PRO A 409 -7.93 8.64 7.92
N ILE A 410 -9.25 8.37 7.99
CA ILE A 410 -9.93 7.28 7.29
C ILE A 410 -10.81 7.76 6.12
N PHE A 411 -11.04 6.88 5.14
CA PHE A 411 -12.08 7.04 4.14
C PHE A 411 -13.45 6.65 4.71
N ARG A 412 -14.42 7.57 4.63
CA ARG A 412 -15.83 7.28 4.86
C ARG A 412 -16.34 6.31 3.81
N ARG A 413 -17.20 5.38 4.22
CA ARG A 413 -17.77 4.38 3.30
C ARG A 413 -18.47 5.00 2.10
N ASN A 414 -19.27 6.05 2.33
CA ASN A 414 -20.02 6.74 1.28
C ASN A 414 -20.16 8.24 1.59
N ILE A 415 -20.32 9.01 0.51
CA ILE A 415 -20.76 10.41 0.52
C ILE A 415 -21.93 10.59 -0.46
N SER A 416 -22.75 11.60 -0.23
CA SER A 416 -23.86 11.99 -1.09
C SER A 416 -23.54 13.29 -1.81
N TYR A 417 -23.94 13.41 -3.07
CA TYR A 417 -23.76 14.62 -3.88
C TYR A 417 -25.11 15.08 -4.44
N SER A 418 -25.44 16.35 -4.23
CA SER A 418 -26.63 16.96 -4.79
C SER A 418 -26.30 17.63 -6.13
N LYS A 419 -26.83 17.09 -7.24
CA LYS A 419 -26.67 17.73 -8.57
C LYS A 419 -27.23 19.15 -8.62
N LYS A 420 -28.31 19.41 -7.86
CA LYS A 420 -28.97 20.73 -7.79
C LYS A 420 -28.15 21.75 -7.01
N LYS A 421 -27.60 21.35 -5.86
CA LYS A 421 -26.87 22.27 -4.97
C LYS A 421 -25.37 22.34 -5.29
N ASN A 422 -24.85 21.42 -6.09
CA ASN A 422 -23.42 21.21 -6.33
C ASN A 422 -22.60 21.08 -5.03
N THR A 423 -23.16 20.39 -4.04
CA THR A 423 -22.55 20.20 -2.73
C THR A 423 -22.60 18.73 -2.29
N PHE A 424 -21.61 18.35 -1.49
CA PHE A 424 -21.55 17.05 -0.84
C PHE A 424 -22.19 17.10 0.55
N SER A 425 -22.72 15.97 0.97
CA SER A 425 -23.19 15.71 2.33
C SER A 425 -22.69 14.34 2.80
N ASN A 426 -22.43 14.25 4.10
CA ASN A 426 -21.76 13.09 4.70
C ASN A 426 -22.66 12.43 5.74
N SER A 427 -22.54 11.11 5.87
CA SER A 427 -23.13 10.35 6.97
C SER A 427 -22.12 10.13 8.09
N SER A 428 -22.53 9.51 9.21
CA SER A 428 -21.66 9.24 10.36
C SER A 428 -20.36 8.54 9.95
N SER A 429 -19.26 8.92 10.59
CA SER A 429 -17.93 8.36 10.34
C SER A 429 -17.87 6.96 10.93
N SER A 430 -17.75 5.94 10.08
CA SER A 430 -17.46 4.58 10.49
C SER A 430 -16.30 4.06 9.66
N PHE A 431 -15.32 3.50 10.36
CA PHE A 431 -14.21 2.77 9.77
C PHE A 431 -14.72 1.44 9.23
N ASP A 432 -14.48 1.19 7.94
CA ASP A 432 -14.67 -0.10 7.29
C ASP A 432 -13.28 -0.56 6.83
N SER A 433 -12.73 -1.57 7.51
CA SER A 433 -11.31 -1.92 7.36
C SER A 433 -10.99 -2.45 5.97
N PHE A 434 -11.89 -3.24 5.35
CA PHE A 434 -11.68 -3.72 3.99
C PHE A 434 -11.55 -2.56 3.01
N LYS A 435 -12.49 -1.61 3.04
CA LYS A 435 -12.47 -0.46 2.13
C LYS A 435 -11.22 0.41 2.31
N ASN A 436 -10.88 0.70 3.55
CA ASN A 436 -9.74 1.55 3.88
C ASN A 436 -8.42 0.88 3.50
N LEU A 437 -8.18 -0.36 3.94
CA LEU A 437 -6.92 -1.06 3.67
C LEU A 437 -6.74 -1.38 2.19
N PHE A 438 -7.81 -1.69 1.46
CA PHE A 438 -7.72 -1.86 0.01
C PHE A 438 -7.28 -0.56 -0.67
N ILE A 439 -7.89 0.57 -0.30
CA ILE A 439 -7.52 1.89 -0.85
C ILE A 439 -6.07 2.24 -0.50
N TYR A 440 -5.68 2.19 0.77
CA TYR A 440 -4.32 2.55 1.18
C TYR A 440 -3.28 1.65 0.54
N GLN A 441 -3.50 0.33 0.53
CA GLN A 441 -2.57 -0.59 -0.09
C GLN A 441 -2.46 -0.35 -1.60
N LEU A 442 -3.56 -0.05 -2.28
CA LEU A 442 -3.53 0.24 -3.71
C LEU A 442 -2.79 1.56 -3.99
N ILE A 443 -3.02 2.61 -3.21
CA ILE A 443 -2.27 3.88 -3.32
C ILE A 443 -0.78 3.63 -3.07
N ILE A 444 -0.42 2.95 -1.98
CA ILE A 444 0.98 2.63 -1.66
C ILE A 444 1.60 1.85 -2.82
N PHE A 445 0.94 0.79 -3.31
CA PHE A 445 1.46 -0.02 -4.40
C PHE A 445 1.70 0.78 -5.68
N LEU A 446 0.77 1.66 -6.05
CA LEU A 446 0.85 2.42 -7.30
C LEU A 446 1.81 3.62 -7.21
N PHE A 447 1.88 4.29 -6.06
CA PHE A 447 2.53 5.60 -5.94
C PHE A 447 3.89 5.56 -5.24
N ARG A 448 4.22 4.50 -4.49
CA ARG A 448 5.46 4.42 -3.71
C ARG A 448 6.70 4.74 -4.53
N ASP A 449 6.86 4.12 -5.69
CA ASP A 449 8.11 4.25 -6.44
C ASP A 449 8.26 5.66 -7.03
N ASP A 450 7.17 6.30 -7.45
CA ASP A 450 7.17 7.70 -7.88
C ASP A 450 7.49 8.65 -6.71
N PHE A 451 6.89 8.40 -5.55
CA PHE A 451 7.16 9.16 -4.34
C PHE A 451 8.64 9.08 -3.98
N LEU A 452 9.18 7.86 -3.89
CA LEU A 452 10.58 7.60 -3.55
C LEU A 452 11.55 8.25 -4.55
N LYS A 453 11.21 8.28 -5.85
CA LYS A 453 11.99 9.00 -6.87
C LYS A 453 11.95 10.51 -6.64
N GLU A 454 10.76 11.07 -6.40
CA GLU A 454 10.59 12.52 -6.18
C GLU A 454 11.32 13.01 -4.92
N VAL A 455 11.33 12.20 -3.86
CA VAL A 455 12.05 12.51 -2.62
C VAL A 455 13.52 12.05 -2.64
N SER A 456 14.03 11.57 -3.77
CA SER A 456 15.43 11.16 -3.97
C SER A 456 15.90 10.03 -3.03
N LEU A 457 15.01 9.10 -2.68
CA LEU A 457 15.33 7.90 -1.88
C LEU A 457 15.64 6.65 -2.71
N ILE A 458 15.32 6.69 -4.02
CA ILE A 458 15.77 5.72 -5.02
C ILE A 458 16.24 6.45 -6.28
N LYS A 459 17.16 5.84 -7.03
CA LYS A 459 17.69 6.43 -8.26
C LYS A 459 16.61 6.50 -9.34
N LEU A 460 16.62 7.58 -10.13
CA LEU A 460 15.89 7.65 -11.39
C LEU A 460 16.52 6.64 -12.36
N GLU A 461 15.79 5.60 -12.73
CA GLU A 461 16.16 4.81 -13.90
C GLU A 461 16.07 5.72 -15.13
N ALA A 462 17.11 5.73 -15.96
CA ALA A 462 17.08 6.47 -17.21
C ALA A 462 15.91 5.96 -18.07
N PRO A 463 15.13 6.83 -18.72
CA PRO A 463 14.03 6.38 -19.57
C PRO A 463 14.59 5.48 -20.67
N LEU A 464 14.01 4.28 -20.80
CA LEU A 464 14.20 3.42 -21.97
C LEU A 464 13.77 4.23 -23.20
N ARG A 465 14.74 4.82 -23.90
CA ARG A 465 14.50 5.40 -25.22
C ARG A 465 14.05 4.25 -26.12
N SER A 466 12.83 4.37 -26.63
CA SER A 466 12.40 3.68 -27.84
C SER A 466 13.25 4.20 -29.00
N SER A 467 14.41 3.59 -29.21
CA SER A 467 15.12 3.71 -30.49
C SER A 467 14.81 2.49 -31.34
N GLU A 468 13.75 2.61 -32.13
CA GLU A 468 13.80 2.02 -33.47
C GLU A 468 14.98 2.64 -34.19
N LYS A 469 16.04 1.86 -34.36
CA LYS A 469 16.88 1.86 -35.57
C LYS A 469 17.64 0.54 -35.61
N SER A 470 17.23 -0.26 -36.59
CA SER A 470 17.94 -1.42 -37.09
C SER A 470 19.41 -1.09 -37.38
N SER A 471 20.32 -1.85 -36.79
CA SER A 471 21.46 -2.45 -37.51
C SER A 471 22.12 -3.50 -36.63
N SER A 472 22.45 -4.61 -37.29
CA SER A 472 23.11 -5.82 -36.85
C SER A 472 24.46 -5.60 -36.15
N ASN A 473 24.72 -6.34 -35.07
CA ASN A 473 25.77 -7.37 -35.01
C ASN A 473 25.92 -7.93 -33.58
N ASP A 474 26.15 -9.24 -33.52
CA ASP A 474 26.39 -10.07 -32.34
C ASP A 474 27.52 -9.57 -31.45
N THR A 475 27.38 -9.70 -30.13
CA THR A 475 28.32 -10.41 -29.23
C THR A 475 27.80 -10.47 -27.79
N ASP A 476 27.87 -11.67 -27.21
CA ASP A 476 27.60 -12.02 -25.81
C ASP A 476 28.39 -11.16 -24.81
N ILE A 477 27.75 -10.59 -23.78
CA ILE A 477 28.41 -10.31 -22.48
C ILE A 477 27.43 -10.52 -21.31
N ASN A 478 27.90 -11.33 -20.35
CA ASN A 478 27.38 -11.65 -19.03
C ASN A 478 26.83 -10.46 -18.21
N ILE A 479 25.73 -10.70 -17.49
CA ILE A 479 25.25 -9.84 -16.40
C ILE A 479 25.87 -10.35 -15.10
N GLU A 480 26.91 -9.68 -14.61
CA GLU A 480 27.38 -9.82 -13.24
C GLU A 480 26.76 -8.74 -12.34
N SER A 481 26.21 -9.21 -11.22
CA SER A 481 25.66 -8.43 -10.12
C SER A 481 26.74 -7.58 -9.42
N SER A 482 26.59 -6.26 -9.42
CA SER A 482 27.47 -5.36 -8.66
C SER A 482 26.77 -4.80 -7.42
N LEU A 483 26.96 -5.46 -6.29
CA LEU A 483 26.99 -4.87 -4.96
C LEU A 483 28.36 -5.18 -4.36
N LYS A 484 29.28 -4.22 -4.38
CA LYS A 484 30.44 -4.21 -3.48
C LYS A 484 30.61 -2.80 -2.92
N VAL A 485 30.63 -2.77 -1.59
CA VAL A 485 30.95 -1.67 -0.70
C VAL A 485 32.42 -1.31 -0.90
N GLN A 486 32.74 -0.03 -1.07
CA GLN A 486 34.11 0.48 -1.02
C GLN A 486 34.47 0.75 0.45
N GLU A 487 35.44 -0.01 0.97
CA GLU A 487 36.28 0.40 2.09
C GLU A 487 37.44 1.24 1.52
N ASN A 488 37.66 2.43 2.09
CA ASN A 488 38.83 3.27 1.79
C ASN A 488 39.92 2.96 2.82
N GLU A 489 41.02 2.36 2.38
CA GLU A 489 42.33 2.46 3.04
C GLU A 489 43.22 3.34 2.15
N ASP A 490 43.65 4.49 2.69
CA ASP A 490 44.67 5.35 2.10
C ASP A 490 46.03 4.94 2.66
N ASP A 491 46.84 4.32 1.80
CA ASP A 491 48.28 4.17 1.97
C ASP A 491 49.00 5.47 1.58
N ARG A 492 49.90 5.96 2.45
CA ARG A 492 51.08 6.73 2.02
C ARG A 492 52.32 6.25 2.76
N ILE A 493 53.20 5.64 1.97
CA ILE A 493 54.59 5.32 2.27
C ILE A 493 55.45 6.57 2.00
N GLU A 494 56.44 6.83 2.86
CA GLU A 494 57.73 7.36 2.45
C GLU A 494 58.83 6.80 3.37
N GLU A 495 59.79 6.10 2.77
CA GLU A 495 61.01 5.55 3.38
C GLU A 495 62.02 6.67 3.69
N GLU A 496 62.86 6.51 4.73
CA GLU A 496 64.29 6.14 4.55
C GLU A 496 65.14 6.30 5.84
N ASN A 497 66.08 5.35 5.98
CA ASN A 497 67.43 5.45 6.53
C ASN A 497 67.74 5.15 8.03
N LEU A 498 68.36 3.96 8.18
CA LEU A 498 69.68 3.68 8.78
C LEU A 498 69.92 4.08 10.26
N SER A 499 70.08 3.09 11.14
CA SER A 499 71.40 2.53 11.52
C SER A 499 71.38 1.83 12.89
N ASN A 500 72.00 0.65 12.88
CA ASN A 500 72.87 0.03 13.90
C ASN A 500 72.40 -0.29 15.33
N GLU A 501 72.76 -1.54 15.69
CA GLU A 501 73.33 -1.99 16.98
C GLU A 501 72.38 -1.98 18.20
N ASP A 502 72.37 -2.95 19.12
CA ASP A 502 72.94 -4.28 19.25
C ASP A 502 72.38 -4.82 20.60
N VAL A 503 72.42 -6.13 20.80
CA VAL A 503 72.62 -6.77 22.13
C VAL A 503 71.47 -6.76 23.18
N SER A 504 70.75 -7.89 23.17
CA SER A 504 70.61 -8.88 24.26
C SER A 504 69.76 -8.63 25.52
N ASN A 505 69.25 -9.79 25.99
CA ASN A 505 68.99 -10.21 27.38
C ASN A 505 67.61 -9.86 27.97
N SER A 506 66.73 -10.86 28.14
CA SER A 506 66.58 -11.72 29.34
C SER A 506 65.81 -10.95 30.43
N ASP A 507 64.80 -11.41 31.15
CA ASP A 507 64.19 -12.70 31.47
C ASP A 507 62.82 -12.33 32.11
N GLU A 508 61.93 -13.33 32.25
CA GLU A 508 60.97 -13.60 33.35
C GLU A 508 60.34 -12.37 34.08
N ILE A 509 59.01 -12.24 34.21
CA ILE A 509 58.00 -13.13 34.84
C ILE A 509 56.62 -12.80 34.26
#